data_AF-A0A2R7IV01-F1
#
_entry.id   AF-A0A2R7IV01-F1
#
_cell.length_a   1.000
_cell.length_b   1.000
_cell.length_c   1.000
_cell.angle_alpha   90.00
_cell.angle_beta   90.00
_cell.angle_gamma   90.00
#
_symmetry.space_group_name_H-M   'P 1'
#
loop_
_entity.id
_entity.type
_entity.pdbx_description
1 polymer ?
#
loop_
_entity_poly.entity_id
_entity_poly.type
_entity_poly.pdbx_seq_one_letter_code
_entity_poly.pdbx_strand_id
1 'polypeptide(L)'
;RRAALSYSLDGGAHWTSFGATAAPGVIGRIVTVPGVSRAALLDRRNAFEVELAHAAMALTSADRGALDAGANLALVGDELLQFGAAEQIGATRWRLSGLWRGRRASEARIGTQLAGDRFVLIEPESALSLDLPLSAVGGEVRILASGIGDTAGPVAMRVPVAGTAILPPSPVGLRGSEVGNGDVAVRWIRRSRTGWRWIDGVDAPLGEEREAYRITLLRDDGSARTIETASPALLVTAAERAGGVMLSVRQIGALGESAAVAIRLPDWTM
;
A
#
# COMPACT_ATOMS: atom_id res chain seq x y z
N ARG A 1 -9.77 -27.40 9.79
CA ARG A 1 -9.39 -27.54 11.22
C ARG A 1 -9.00 -26.15 11.72
N ARG A 2 -9.31 -25.78 12.96
CA ARG A 2 -8.91 -24.48 13.52
C ARG A 2 -7.64 -24.65 14.36
N ALA A 3 -6.74 -23.68 14.31
CA ALA A 3 -5.57 -23.60 15.18
C ALA A 3 -5.76 -22.48 16.21
N ALA A 4 -5.29 -22.69 17.43
CA ALA A 4 -5.21 -21.63 18.43
C ALA A 4 -4.06 -20.68 18.05
N LEU A 5 -4.29 -19.39 18.18
CA LEU A 5 -3.35 -18.35 17.80
C LEU A 5 -2.88 -17.56 19.02
N SER A 6 -1.58 -17.35 19.11
CA SER A 6 -0.97 -16.43 20.07
C SER A 6 0.04 -15.52 19.39
N TYR A 7 0.31 -14.38 19.99
CA TYR A 7 1.33 -13.45 19.51
C TYR A 7 2.25 -12.98 20.63
N SER A 8 3.43 -12.50 20.25
CA SER A 8 4.43 -11.93 21.14
C SER A 8 5.06 -10.69 20.52
N LEU A 9 5.30 -9.67 21.35
CA LEU A 9 5.94 -8.40 20.98
C LEU A 9 7.33 -8.24 21.60
N ASP A 10 7.79 -9.20 22.40
CA ASP A 10 9.03 -9.17 23.18
C ASP A 10 9.99 -10.30 22.80
N GLY A 11 9.94 -10.71 21.53
CA GLY A 11 10.83 -11.76 21.03
C GLY A 11 10.51 -13.17 21.55
N GLY A 12 9.27 -13.40 21.99
CA GLY A 12 8.76 -14.70 22.43
C GLY A 12 8.90 -14.97 23.93
N ALA A 13 9.22 -13.96 24.74
CA ALA A 13 9.30 -14.11 26.20
C ALA A 13 7.90 -14.23 26.83
N HIS A 14 6.94 -13.44 26.34
CA HIS A 14 5.53 -13.54 26.71
C HIS A 14 4.65 -13.75 25.49
N TRP A 15 3.65 -14.63 25.65
CA TRP A 15 2.68 -14.98 24.61
C TRP A 15 1.27 -14.61 25.05
N THR A 16 0.59 -13.83 24.22
CA THR A 16 -0.81 -13.44 24.42
C THR A 16 -1.68 -14.20 23.43
N SER A 17 -2.71 -14.90 23.93
CA SER A 17 -3.70 -15.55 23.05
C SER A 17 -4.52 -14.49 22.31
N PHE A 18 -4.75 -14.68 21.01
CA PHE A 18 -5.63 -13.82 20.21
C PHE A 18 -6.75 -14.58 19.49
N GLY A 19 -7.09 -15.78 19.99
CA GLY A 19 -8.22 -16.56 19.53
C GLY A 19 -7.80 -17.76 18.68
N ALA A 20 -8.60 -18.08 17.67
CA ALA A 20 -8.35 -19.20 16.78
C ALA A 20 -8.47 -18.76 15.32
N THR A 21 -7.81 -19.47 14.40
CA THR A 21 -7.85 -19.19 12.96
C THR A 21 -9.28 -19.03 12.44
N ALA A 22 -9.45 -18.10 11.51
CA ALA A 22 -10.67 -17.91 10.72
C ALA A 22 -10.94 -19.11 9.79
N ALA A 23 -11.92 -18.98 8.89
CA ALA A 23 -12.14 -19.97 7.86
C ALA A 23 -10.89 -20.11 6.97
N PRO A 24 -10.68 -21.26 6.31
CA PRO A 24 -9.57 -21.42 5.38
C PRO A 24 -9.58 -20.33 4.30
N GLY A 25 -8.46 -19.63 4.12
CA GLY A 25 -8.29 -18.66 3.05
C GLY A 25 -7.68 -19.27 1.79
N VAL A 26 -7.80 -18.55 0.68
CA VAL A 26 -7.15 -18.93 -0.59
C VAL A 26 -5.74 -18.33 -0.64
N ILE A 27 -4.74 -19.20 -0.61
CA ILE A 27 -3.32 -18.81 -0.61
C ILE A 27 -2.56 -19.55 -1.71
N GLY A 28 -1.44 -18.97 -2.12
CA GLY A 28 -0.60 -19.53 -3.16
C GLY A 28 0.71 -18.79 -3.30
N ARG A 29 1.36 -19.02 -4.44
CA ARG A 29 2.59 -18.34 -4.83
C ARG A 29 2.49 -17.81 -6.25
N ILE A 30 3.16 -16.70 -6.51
CA ILE A 30 3.31 -16.15 -7.86
C ILE A 30 4.18 -17.10 -8.69
N VAL A 31 3.71 -17.45 -9.88
CA VAL A 31 4.46 -18.24 -10.88
C VAL A 31 5.08 -17.28 -11.89
N THR A 32 4.25 -16.42 -12.46
CA THR A 32 4.65 -15.36 -13.40
C THR A 32 4.24 -14.04 -12.80
N VAL A 33 5.16 -13.08 -12.73
CA VAL A 33 4.93 -11.78 -12.09
C VAL A 33 4.06 -10.85 -12.95
N PRO A 34 3.24 -9.98 -12.36
CA PRO A 34 2.58 -8.92 -13.10
C PRO A 34 3.61 -7.89 -13.57
N GLY A 35 3.47 -7.42 -14.82
CA GLY A 35 4.28 -6.31 -15.32
C GLY A 35 4.05 -5.00 -14.56
N VAL A 36 4.86 -3.97 -14.84
CA VAL A 36 4.68 -2.63 -14.29
C VAL A 36 3.46 -1.96 -14.92
N SER A 37 2.68 -1.23 -14.13
CA SER A 37 1.54 -0.43 -14.60
C SER A 37 1.28 0.78 -13.71
N ARG A 38 0.43 1.70 -14.13
CA ARG A 38 0.03 2.87 -13.34
C ARG A 38 -1.16 2.53 -12.46
N ALA A 39 -1.07 2.79 -11.16
CA ALA A 39 -2.15 2.57 -10.20
C ALA A 39 -3.45 3.36 -10.49
N ALA A 40 -3.33 4.45 -11.28
CA ALA A 40 -4.45 5.32 -11.65
C ALA A 40 -5.29 4.77 -12.82
N LEU A 41 -4.85 3.68 -13.47
CA LEU A 41 -5.52 3.10 -14.63
C LEU A 41 -5.84 1.63 -14.39
N LEU A 42 -6.90 1.16 -15.06
CA LEU A 42 -7.15 -0.27 -15.20
C LEU A 42 -6.04 -0.90 -16.05
N ASP A 43 -5.32 -1.85 -15.47
CA ASP A 43 -4.31 -2.62 -16.17
C ASP A 43 -4.97 -3.75 -16.96
N ARG A 44 -5.23 -3.48 -18.24
CA ARG A 44 -5.73 -4.47 -19.20
C ARG A 44 -4.61 -5.21 -19.94
N ARG A 45 -3.36 -4.76 -19.78
CA ARG A 45 -2.23 -5.27 -20.55
C ARG A 45 -1.58 -6.44 -19.85
N ASN A 46 -1.35 -6.32 -18.56
CA ASN A 46 -0.65 -7.33 -17.80
C ASN A 46 -1.62 -8.39 -17.29
N ALA A 47 -1.14 -9.62 -17.29
CA ALA A 47 -1.70 -10.74 -16.56
C ALA A 47 -0.57 -11.39 -15.76
N PHE A 48 -0.92 -12.13 -14.72
CA PHE A 48 0.04 -12.86 -13.91
C PHE A 48 -0.52 -14.23 -13.55
N GLU A 49 0.35 -15.14 -13.18
CA GLU A 49 -0.05 -16.52 -12.88
C GLU A 49 0.29 -16.86 -11.45
N VAL A 50 -0.59 -17.63 -10.81
CA VAL A 50 -0.43 -18.09 -9.44
C VAL A 50 -0.62 -19.61 -9.37
N GLU A 51 0.10 -20.21 -8.44
CA GLU A 51 -0.06 -21.60 -8.01
C GLU A 51 -0.75 -21.57 -6.65
N LEU A 52 -2.00 -22.01 -6.56
CA LEU A 52 -2.72 -22.16 -5.30
C LEU A 52 -2.18 -23.35 -4.51
N ALA A 53 -2.25 -23.26 -3.18
CA ALA A 53 -1.69 -24.28 -2.29
C ALA A 53 -2.42 -25.63 -2.36
N HIS A 54 -3.67 -25.66 -2.84
CA HIS A 54 -4.48 -26.88 -2.93
C HIS A 54 -5.48 -26.81 -4.09
N ALA A 55 -5.72 -27.92 -4.79
CA ALA A 55 -6.60 -27.98 -5.97
C ALA A 55 -8.09 -27.71 -5.67
N ALA A 56 -8.49 -27.80 -4.41
CA ALA A 56 -9.83 -27.44 -3.95
C ALA A 56 -10.03 -25.93 -3.75
N MET A 57 -8.97 -25.13 -3.80
CA MET A 57 -9.08 -23.67 -3.80
C MET A 57 -9.47 -23.19 -5.18
N ALA A 58 -10.39 -22.22 -5.23
CA ALA A 58 -10.86 -21.64 -6.48
C ALA A 58 -10.84 -20.12 -6.39
N LEU A 59 -10.67 -19.47 -7.55
CA LEU A 59 -10.81 -18.04 -7.71
C LEU A 59 -11.98 -17.77 -8.65
N THR A 60 -12.70 -16.68 -8.41
CA THR A 60 -13.83 -16.26 -9.23
C THR A 60 -13.52 -14.95 -9.93
N SER A 61 -14.07 -14.77 -11.13
CA SER A 61 -13.99 -13.48 -11.83
C SER A 61 -14.96 -12.49 -11.20
N ALA A 62 -14.63 -11.20 -11.27
CA ALA A 62 -15.44 -10.09 -10.79
C ALA A 62 -15.61 -9.04 -11.88
N ASP A 63 -16.84 -8.58 -12.08
CA ASP A 63 -17.10 -7.45 -12.95
C ASP A 63 -16.62 -6.12 -12.32
N ARG A 64 -16.75 -5.02 -13.06
CA ARG A 64 -16.29 -3.71 -12.59
C ARG A 64 -17.03 -3.21 -11.35
N GLY A 65 -18.30 -3.54 -11.19
CA GLY A 65 -19.10 -3.14 -10.03
C GLY A 65 -18.69 -3.92 -8.78
N ALA A 66 -18.46 -5.22 -8.93
CA ALA A 66 -17.94 -6.07 -7.86
C ALA A 66 -16.54 -5.63 -7.42
N LEU A 67 -15.65 -5.29 -8.37
CA LEU A 67 -14.33 -4.72 -8.05
C LEU A 67 -14.44 -3.39 -7.30
N ASP A 68 -15.33 -2.48 -7.72
CA ASP A 68 -15.59 -1.23 -7.00
C ASP A 68 -16.15 -1.47 -5.59
N ALA A 69 -16.94 -2.53 -5.41
CA ALA A 69 -17.41 -2.99 -4.11
C ALA A 69 -16.33 -3.67 -3.25
N GLY A 70 -15.14 -3.92 -3.80
CA GLY A 70 -14.00 -4.48 -3.07
C GLY A 70 -13.74 -5.97 -3.31
N ALA A 71 -14.43 -6.61 -4.26
CA ALA A 71 -14.20 -8.00 -4.59
C ALA A 71 -12.77 -8.25 -5.10
N ASN A 72 -12.31 -9.51 -4.98
CA ASN A 72 -11.02 -9.98 -5.51
C ASN A 72 -9.80 -9.20 -5.01
N LEU A 73 -9.86 -8.64 -3.80
CA LEU A 73 -8.69 -8.05 -3.17
C LEU A 73 -7.68 -9.13 -2.80
N ALA A 74 -6.45 -9.01 -3.28
CA ALA A 74 -5.38 -9.95 -3.01
C ALA A 74 -4.09 -9.21 -2.62
N LEU A 75 -3.33 -9.81 -1.70
CA LEU A 75 -1.95 -9.46 -1.42
C LEU A 75 -1.04 -10.28 -2.35
N VAL A 76 -0.29 -9.59 -3.19
CA VAL A 76 0.56 -10.17 -4.24
C VAL A 76 1.98 -9.63 -4.05
N GLY A 77 2.85 -10.45 -3.46
CA GLY A 77 4.08 -9.98 -2.83
C GLY A 77 3.74 -9.05 -1.67
N ASP A 78 4.06 -7.76 -1.83
CA ASP A 78 3.71 -6.69 -0.89
C ASP A 78 2.67 -5.70 -1.44
N GLU A 79 2.17 -5.92 -2.67
CA GLU A 79 1.14 -5.08 -3.27
C GLU A 79 -0.25 -5.61 -2.96
N LEU A 80 -1.16 -4.73 -2.55
CA LEU A 80 -2.58 -5.03 -2.57
C LEU A 80 -3.12 -4.67 -3.96
N LEU A 81 -3.68 -5.64 -4.67
CA LEU A 81 -4.32 -5.42 -5.97
C LEU A 81 -5.67 -6.12 -6.02
N GLN A 82 -6.50 -5.76 -7.01
CA GLN A 82 -7.68 -6.54 -7.36
C GLN A 82 -7.58 -7.05 -8.80
N PHE A 83 -8.27 -8.14 -9.12
CA PHE A 83 -8.28 -8.74 -10.46
C PHE A 83 -9.71 -9.01 -10.94
N GLY A 84 -9.99 -8.69 -12.20
CA GLY A 84 -11.33 -8.88 -12.78
C GLY A 84 -11.55 -10.26 -13.36
N ALA A 85 -10.55 -10.87 -13.98
CA ALA A 85 -10.67 -12.19 -14.60
C ALA A 85 -9.75 -13.20 -13.91
N ALA A 86 -10.30 -14.38 -13.62
CA ALA A 86 -9.59 -15.54 -13.10
C ALA A 86 -9.88 -16.76 -13.97
N GLU A 87 -8.85 -17.24 -14.65
CA GLU A 87 -8.90 -18.39 -15.55
C GLU A 87 -8.09 -19.54 -14.95
N GLN A 88 -8.71 -20.68 -14.71
CA GLN A 88 -8.02 -21.88 -14.26
C GLN A 88 -7.30 -22.53 -15.46
N ILE A 89 -5.97 -22.55 -15.41
CA ILE A 89 -5.11 -23.08 -16.50
C ILE A 89 -4.42 -24.40 -16.11
N GLY A 90 -4.73 -24.94 -14.93
CA GLY A 90 -4.27 -26.23 -14.44
C GLY A 90 -4.96 -26.59 -13.12
N ALA A 91 -4.59 -27.71 -12.48
CA ALA A 91 -5.23 -28.18 -11.25
C ALA A 91 -5.19 -27.13 -10.12
N THR A 92 -4.06 -26.44 -10.00
CA THR A 92 -3.75 -25.40 -9.00
C THR A 92 -3.25 -24.11 -9.64
N ARG A 93 -3.09 -24.07 -10.96
CA ARG A 93 -2.59 -22.92 -11.73
C ARG A 93 -3.74 -22.03 -12.18
N TRP A 94 -3.62 -20.72 -11.93
CA TRP A 94 -4.58 -19.71 -12.35
C TRP A 94 -3.90 -18.53 -13.00
N ARG A 95 -4.50 -18.03 -14.09
CA ARG A 95 -4.12 -16.77 -14.74
C ARG A 95 -5.10 -15.67 -14.34
N LEU A 96 -4.54 -14.55 -13.88
CA LEU A 96 -5.28 -13.41 -13.35
C LEU A 96 -5.03 -12.17 -14.21
N SER A 97 -6.08 -11.46 -14.60
CA SER A 97 -5.99 -10.27 -15.47
C SER A 97 -7.06 -9.23 -15.16
N GLY A 98 -7.00 -8.07 -15.83
CA GLY A 98 -7.87 -6.92 -15.56
C GLY A 98 -7.58 -6.33 -14.19
N LEU A 99 -6.33 -5.95 -13.96
CA LEU A 99 -5.79 -5.67 -12.62
C LEU A 99 -6.03 -4.22 -12.20
N TRP A 100 -6.44 -4.02 -10.95
CA TRP A 100 -6.50 -2.72 -10.27
C TRP A 100 -5.34 -2.65 -9.29
N ARG A 101 -4.29 -1.92 -9.66
CA ARG A 101 -2.98 -1.96 -9.00
C ARG A 101 -2.87 -1.01 -7.81
N GLY A 102 -1.99 -1.31 -6.86
CA GLY A 102 -1.60 -0.41 -5.76
C GLY A 102 -2.75 0.02 -4.84
N ARG A 103 -3.70 -0.87 -4.55
CA ARG A 103 -4.84 -0.60 -3.67
C ARG A 103 -4.37 -0.30 -2.24
N ARG A 104 -5.19 0.46 -1.50
CA ARG A 104 -4.94 0.82 -0.10
C ARG A 104 -3.56 1.45 0.16
N ALA A 105 -3.12 2.30 -0.77
CA ALA A 105 -1.84 3.01 -0.72
C ALA A 105 -0.59 2.10 -0.85
N SER A 106 -0.68 1.04 -1.66
CA SER A 106 0.45 0.12 -1.94
C SER A 106 1.10 0.37 -3.30
N GLU A 107 0.88 1.54 -3.91
CA GLU A 107 1.36 1.86 -5.26
C GLU A 107 2.89 1.72 -5.42
N ALA A 108 3.65 2.00 -4.35
CA ALA A 108 5.10 1.84 -4.31
C ALA A 108 5.57 0.37 -4.35
N ARG A 109 4.67 -0.61 -4.33
CA ARG A 109 4.95 -2.06 -4.45
C ARG A 109 4.66 -2.60 -5.85
N ILE A 110 4.14 -1.76 -6.74
CA ILE A 110 3.93 -2.15 -8.13
C ILE A 110 5.27 -2.48 -8.79
N GLY A 111 5.40 -3.70 -9.29
CA GLY A 111 6.59 -4.15 -10.01
C GLY A 111 7.73 -4.65 -9.10
N THR A 112 7.50 -4.76 -7.79
CA THR A 112 8.48 -5.32 -6.85
C THR A 112 8.33 -6.83 -6.67
N GLN A 113 7.31 -7.45 -7.28
CA GLN A 113 7.02 -8.87 -7.13
C GLN A 113 8.06 -9.74 -7.84
N LEU A 114 8.35 -10.89 -7.25
CA LEU A 114 9.18 -11.95 -7.79
C LEU A 114 8.40 -13.26 -7.90
N ALA A 115 8.83 -14.15 -8.80
CA ALA A 115 8.29 -15.51 -8.83
C ALA A 115 8.62 -16.22 -7.50
N GLY A 116 7.64 -16.94 -6.96
CA GLY A 116 7.72 -17.59 -5.65
C GLY A 116 7.19 -16.75 -4.49
N ASP A 117 6.97 -15.44 -4.68
CA ASP A 117 6.35 -14.55 -3.70
C ASP A 117 4.92 -15.00 -3.37
N ARG A 118 4.42 -14.55 -2.22
CA ARG A 118 3.08 -14.88 -1.74
C ARG A 118 1.97 -14.34 -2.64
N PHE A 119 0.92 -15.14 -2.77
CA PHE A 119 -0.41 -14.72 -3.17
C PHE A 119 -1.38 -15.07 -2.03
N VAL A 120 -2.17 -14.10 -1.59
CA VAL A 120 -3.20 -14.31 -0.56
C VAL A 120 -4.45 -13.56 -0.99
N LEU A 121 -5.55 -14.27 -1.21
CA LEU A 121 -6.86 -13.65 -1.38
C LEU A 121 -7.35 -13.15 -0.02
N ILE A 122 -7.80 -11.89 0.04
CA ILE A 122 -8.25 -11.24 1.27
C ILE A 122 -9.78 -11.25 1.28
N GLU A 123 -10.36 -12.08 2.14
CA GLU A 123 -11.79 -12.17 2.35
C GLU A 123 -12.11 -11.96 3.83
N PRO A 124 -13.21 -11.25 4.17
CA PRO A 124 -13.58 -11.00 5.56
C PRO A 124 -13.69 -12.27 6.41
N GLU A 125 -14.17 -13.38 5.82
CA GLU A 125 -14.43 -14.63 6.52
C GLU A 125 -13.16 -15.47 6.78
N SER A 126 -12.08 -15.18 6.04
CA SER A 126 -10.80 -15.91 6.12
C SER A 126 -9.67 -15.09 6.75
N ALA A 127 -9.95 -13.85 7.15
CA ALA A 127 -8.99 -12.96 7.79
C ALA A 127 -9.34 -12.70 9.27
N LEU A 128 -8.31 -12.45 10.07
CA LEU A 128 -8.45 -11.93 11.44
C LEU A 128 -7.61 -10.67 11.57
N SER A 129 -8.19 -9.66 12.20
CA SER A 129 -7.46 -8.46 12.58
C SER A 129 -6.78 -8.69 13.92
N LEU A 130 -5.50 -8.38 13.99
CA LEU A 130 -4.73 -8.33 15.23
C LEU A 130 -4.43 -6.87 15.55
N ASP A 131 -5.09 -6.34 16.57
CA ASP A 131 -4.86 -4.98 17.04
C ASP A 131 -3.59 -4.93 17.89
N LEU A 132 -2.61 -4.17 17.42
CA LEU A 132 -1.32 -3.99 18.09
C LEU A 132 -1.22 -2.59 18.69
N PRO A 133 -0.58 -2.42 19.87
CA PRO A 133 -0.33 -1.11 20.45
C PRO A 133 0.65 -0.31 19.57
N LEU A 134 0.58 1.02 19.63
CA LEU A 134 1.50 1.90 18.88
C LEU A 134 2.97 1.65 19.22
N SER A 135 3.28 1.18 20.43
CA SER A 135 4.63 0.79 20.83
C SER A 135 5.21 -0.39 20.04
N ALA A 136 4.39 -1.14 19.31
CA ALA A 136 4.85 -2.22 18.43
C ALA A 136 5.42 -1.69 17.10
N VAL A 137 5.11 -0.44 16.71
CA VAL A 137 5.57 0.14 15.44
C VAL A 137 7.09 0.24 15.42
N GLY A 138 7.70 -0.19 14.31
CA GLY A 138 9.16 -0.31 14.15
C GLY A 138 9.74 -1.61 14.70
N GLY A 139 8.93 -2.42 15.39
CA GLY A 139 9.31 -3.74 15.90
C GLY A 139 8.87 -4.90 15.01
N GLU A 140 8.81 -6.08 15.62
CA GLU A 140 8.37 -7.34 15.03
C GLU A 140 7.30 -7.97 15.93
N VAL A 141 6.21 -8.47 15.35
CA VAL A 141 5.28 -9.38 16.02
C VAL A 141 5.61 -10.81 15.64
N ARG A 142 5.72 -11.69 16.64
CA ARG A 142 5.77 -13.13 16.40
C ARG A 142 4.37 -13.70 16.57
N ILE A 143 3.94 -14.52 15.62
CA ILE A 143 2.66 -15.21 15.63
C ILE A 143 2.94 -16.70 15.73
N LEU A 144 2.20 -17.37 16.61
CA LEU A 144 2.25 -18.81 16.79
C LEU A 144 0.88 -19.39 16.50
N ALA A 145 0.84 -20.44 15.68
CA ALA A 145 -0.37 -21.21 15.40
C ALA A 145 -0.18 -22.65 15.89
N SER A 146 -1.08 -23.09 16.77
CA SER A 146 -1.07 -24.42 17.37
C SER A 146 -2.32 -25.19 16.96
N GLY A 147 -2.17 -26.16 16.04
CA GLY A 147 -3.25 -27.05 15.62
C GLY A 147 -3.47 -28.19 16.61
N ILE A 148 -4.72 -28.58 16.82
CA ILE A 148 -5.04 -29.81 17.56
C ILE A 148 -4.54 -31.01 16.74
N GLY A 149 -3.59 -31.77 17.30
CA GLY A 149 -2.99 -32.94 16.67
C GLY A 149 -1.78 -32.63 15.77
N ASP A 150 -1.22 -31.42 15.81
CA ASP A 150 0.07 -31.13 15.16
C ASP A 150 1.21 -31.82 15.91
N THR A 151 1.73 -32.92 15.32
CA THR A 151 2.87 -33.68 15.87
C THR A 151 4.21 -32.98 15.63
N ALA A 152 4.29 -32.08 14.65
CA ALA A 152 5.47 -31.27 14.37
C ALA A 152 5.63 -30.05 15.31
N GLY A 153 4.67 -29.83 16.19
CA GLY A 153 4.62 -28.65 17.07
C GLY A 153 4.04 -27.41 16.36
N PRO A 154 3.96 -26.28 17.09
CA PRO A 154 3.30 -25.08 16.59
C PRO A 154 4.13 -24.38 15.50
N VAL A 155 3.43 -23.77 14.54
CA VAL A 155 4.05 -23.00 13.46
C VAL A 155 4.25 -21.56 13.90
N ALA A 156 5.48 -21.05 13.81
CA ALA A 156 5.81 -19.67 14.15
C ALA A 156 6.06 -18.82 12.89
N MET A 157 5.59 -17.58 12.91
CA MET A 157 5.84 -16.56 11.89
C MET A 157 6.30 -15.27 12.54
N ARG A 158 7.12 -14.51 11.83
CA ARG A 158 7.60 -13.18 12.23
C ARG A 158 7.10 -12.15 11.23
N VAL A 159 6.50 -11.08 11.71
CA VAL A 159 5.93 -10.03 10.86
C VAL A 159 6.46 -8.67 11.32
N PRO A 160 7.14 -7.90 10.46
CA PRO A 160 7.56 -6.55 10.80
C PRO A 160 6.35 -5.62 10.88
N VAL A 161 6.33 -4.73 11.88
CA VAL A 161 5.26 -3.76 12.10
C VAL A 161 5.71 -2.39 11.57
N ALA A 162 5.57 -2.19 10.27
CA ALA A 162 6.09 -1.00 9.58
C ALA A 162 5.30 0.31 9.86
N GLY A 163 4.10 0.23 10.41
CA GLY A 163 3.25 1.41 10.68
C GLY A 163 2.65 2.10 9.44
N THR A 164 2.81 1.54 8.24
CA THR A 164 2.31 2.19 7.00
C THR A 164 0.80 2.43 7.00
N ALA A 165 0.03 1.59 7.69
CA ALA A 165 -1.43 1.69 7.77
C ALA A 165 -1.93 2.89 8.60
N ILE A 166 -1.11 3.37 9.55
CA ILE A 166 -1.45 4.51 10.43
C ILE A 166 -0.90 5.85 9.92
N LEU A 167 -0.22 5.83 8.77
CA LEU A 167 0.30 7.02 8.10
C LEU A 167 -0.64 7.45 6.96
N PRO A 168 -0.72 8.76 6.67
CA PRO A 168 -1.44 9.23 5.49
C PRO A 168 -0.88 8.60 4.21
N PRO A 169 -1.69 8.39 3.17
CA PRO A 169 -1.19 8.03 1.85
C PRO A 169 -0.34 9.18 1.28
N SER A 170 0.65 8.86 0.44
CA SER A 170 1.44 9.88 -0.25
C SER A 170 0.56 10.78 -1.11
N PRO A 171 0.75 12.12 -1.12
CA PRO A 171 0.02 13.01 -2.02
C PRO A 171 0.17 12.61 -3.49
N VAL A 172 -0.79 13.00 -4.32
CA VAL A 172 -0.79 12.71 -5.77
C VAL A 172 -0.93 13.96 -6.60
N GLY A 173 -0.69 13.84 -7.91
CA GLY A 173 -0.86 14.96 -8.84
C GLY A 173 0.12 16.12 -8.62
N LEU A 174 1.28 15.86 -7.98
CA LEU A 174 2.31 16.86 -7.79
C LEU A 174 2.77 17.41 -9.14
N ARG A 175 2.61 18.73 -9.32
CA ARG A 175 2.95 19.45 -10.55
C ARG A 175 3.42 20.87 -10.22
N GLY A 176 4.32 21.39 -11.04
CA GLY A 176 4.75 22.79 -11.01
C GLY A 176 4.41 23.48 -12.33
N SER A 177 3.97 24.74 -12.26
CA SER A 177 3.75 25.62 -13.41
C SER A 177 4.41 26.96 -13.18
N GLU A 178 5.17 27.46 -14.15
CA GLU A 178 5.72 28.83 -14.14
C GLU A 178 4.59 29.86 -14.09
N VAL A 179 4.74 30.91 -13.27
CA VAL A 179 3.70 31.94 -13.05
C VAL A 179 4.22 33.37 -13.22
N GLY A 180 5.39 33.55 -13.84
CA GLY A 180 6.05 34.83 -14.05
C GLY A 180 7.30 35.01 -13.19
N ASN A 181 8.25 35.81 -13.67
CA ASN A 181 9.52 36.12 -13.00
C ASN A 181 10.37 34.89 -12.64
N GLY A 182 10.10 33.74 -13.26
CA GLY A 182 10.76 32.48 -12.93
C GLY A 182 10.21 31.78 -11.69
N ASP A 183 9.14 32.28 -11.07
CA ASP A 183 8.48 31.62 -9.95
C ASP A 183 7.63 30.45 -10.43
N VAL A 184 7.46 29.44 -9.57
CA VAL A 184 6.75 28.20 -9.88
C VAL A 184 5.65 27.98 -8.86
N ALA A 185 4.40 27.96 -9.31
CA ALA A 185 3.29 27.49 -8.51
C ALA A 185 3.27 25.96 -8.51
N VAL A 186 3.54 25.38 -7.35
CA VAL A 186 3.51 23.93 -7.11
C VAL A 186 2.20 23.56 -6.44
N ARG A 187 1.54 22.52 -6.93
CA ARG A 187 0.27 22.02 -6.39
C ARG A 187 0.26 20.50 -6.34
N TRP A 188 -0.48 19.95 -5.39
CA TRP A 188 -0.73 18.52 -5.24
C TRP A 188 -2.17 18.28 -4.76
N ILE A 189 -2.55 17.01 -4.63
CA ILE A 189 -3.86 16.57 -4.18
C ILE A 189 -3.67 15.76 -2.90
N ARG A 190 -4.40 16.15 -1.84
CA ARG A 190 -4.46 15.44 -0.57
C ARG A 190 -5.00 14.03 -0.77
N ARG A 191 -4.55 13.07 0.05
CA ARG A 191 -5.18 11.76 0.14
C ARG A 191 -5.61 11.45 1.56
N SER A 192 -6.61 10.58 1.68
CA SER A 192 -7.15 10.14 2.96
C SER A 192 -7.16 8.62 3.07
N ARG A 193 -7.02 8.12 4.29
CA ARG A 193 -7.28 6.71 4.63
C ARG A 193 -8.78 6.42 4.75
N THR A 194 -9.63 7.43 4.76
CA THR A 194 -11.08 7.33 4.86
C THR A 194 -11.76 7.84 3.58
N GLY A 195 -13.04 7.47 3.37
CA GLY A 195 -13.83 7.96 2.24
C GLY A 195 -13.28 7.60 0.86
N TRP A 196 -12.97 6.32 0.63
CA TRP A 196 -12.46 5.83 -0.66
C TRP A 196 -13.50 5.83 -1.79
N ARG A 197 -14.79 6.01 -1.45
CA ARG A 197 -15.86 6.13 -2.44
C ARG A 197 -16.06 7.58 -2.81
N TRP A 198 -16.38 7.80 -4.08
CA TRP A 198 -16.79 9.10 -4.54
C TRP A 198 -18.21 9.36 -4.04
N ILE A 199 -18.36 10.38 -3.18
CA ILE A 199 -19.66 10.87 -2.73
C ILE A 199 -19.85 12.22 -3.39
N ASP A 200 -21.00 12.40 -4.04
CA ASP A 200 -21.29 13.65 -4.74
C ASP A 200 -21.38 14.83 -3.78
N GLY A 201 -20.82 15.98 -4.21
CA GLY A 201 -20.91 17.24 -3.48
C GLY A 201 -19.99 17.39 -2.27
N VAL A 202 -19.15 16.40 -1.95
CA VAL A 202 -18.18 16.47 -0.85
C VAL A 202 -16.80 15.96 -1.28
N ASP A 203 -15.75 16.51 -0.69
CA ASP A 203 -14.40 15.97 -0.82
C ASP A 203 -14.21 14.76 0.13
N ALA A 204 -13.17 13.97 -0.11
CA ALA A 204 -12.78 12.89 0.80
C ALA A 204 -12.57 13.46 2.21
N PRO A 205 -13.04 12.79 3.29
CA PRO A 205 -12.84 13.27 4.65
C PRO A 205 -11.36 13.49 4.96
N LEU A 206 -11.06 14.40 5.88
CA LEU A 206 -9.67 14.71 6.24
C LEU A 206 -8.93 13.48 6.76
N GLY A 207 -9.56 12.75 7.71
CA GLY A 207 -8.99 11.55 8.31
C GLY A 207 -7.82 11.81 9.27
N GLU A 208 -7.44 13.07 9.46
CA GLU A 208 -6.35 13.56 10.31
C GLU A 208 -6.85 14.77 11.12
N GLU A 209 -6.12 15.16 12.18
CA GLU A 209 -6.49 16.29 13.05
C GLU A 209 -6.43 17.64 12.32
N ARG A 210 -5.50 17.78 11.37
CA ARG A 210 -5.36 18.97 10.52
C ARG A 210 -4.78 18.59 9.16
N GLU A 211 -5.02 19.43 8.17
CA GLU A 211 -4.31 19.36 6.89
C GLU A 211 -2.94 20.05 7.03
N ALA A 212 -1.86 19.31 6.79
CA ALA A 212 -0.51 19.82 6.84
C ALA A 212 0.45 19.03 5.93
N TYR A 213 1.45 19.72 5.39
CA TYR A 213 2.43 19.15 4.47
C TYR A 213 3.84 19.61 4.79
N ARG A 214 4.80 18.69 4.70
CA ARG A 214 6.24 18.97 4.71
C ARG A 214 6.78 18.95 3.28
N ILE A 215 7.35 20.05 2.86
CA ILE A 215 8.04 20.20 1.59
C ILE A 215 9.53 20.27 1.85
N THR A 216 10.31 19.51 1.09
CA THR A 216 11.77 19.60 1.08
C THR A 216 12.23 19.97 -0.32
N LEU A 217 12.99 21.06 -0.43
CA LEU A 217 13.71 21.48 -1.62
C LEU A 217 15.17 21.03 -1.46
N LEU A 218 15.58 20.01 -2.21
CA LEU A 218 16.94 19.48 -2.22
C LEU A 218 17.68 19.95 -3.47
N ARG A 219 18.81 20.63 -3.28
CA ARG A 219 19.73 21.01 -4.35
C ARG A 219 20.70 19.88 -4.68
N ASP A 220 21.32 20.00 -5.84
CA ASP A 220 22.28 19.00 -6.32
C ASP A 220 23.60 19.00 -5.54
N ASP A 221 23.89 20.08 -4.81
CA ASP A 221 25.00 20.17 -3.85
C ASP A 221 24.69 19.48 -2.50
N GLY A 222 23.49 18.92 -2.35
CA GLY A 222 23.02 18.26 -1.13
C GLY A 222 22.40 19.19 -0.09
N SER A 223 22.43 20.52 -0.30
CA SER A 223 21.75 21.47 0.59
C SER A 223 20.23 21.29 0.50
N ALA A 224 19.58 21.32 1.65
CA ALA A 224 18.14 21.11 1.75
C ALA A 224 17.47 22.24 2.53
N ARG A 225 16.29 22.65 2.06
CA ARG A 225 15.39 23.54 2.80
C ARG A 225 14.05 22.85 3.02
N THR A 226 13.56 22.90 4.26
CA THR A 226 12.26 22.34 4.63
C THR A 226 11.25 23.45 4.92
N ILE A 227 10.03 23.27 4.45
CA ILE A 227 8.90 24.21 4.58
C ILE A 227 7.67 23.41 5.02
N GLU A 228 6.89 23.95 5.96
CA GLU A 228 5.58 23.41 6.32
C GLU A 228 4.47 24.33 5.80
N THR A 229 3.38 23.75 5.29
CA THR A 229 2.20 24.50 4.82
C THR A 229 0.92 23.74 5.19
N ALA A 230 -0.15 24.50 5.44
CA ALA A 230 -1.49 23.97 5.70
C ALA A 230 -2.36 23.89 4.42
N SER A 231 -1.78 24.21 3.25
CA SER A 231 -2.49 24.19 1.97
C SER A 231 -1.78 23.28 0.97
N PRO A 232 -2.50 22.64 0.03
CA PRO A 232 -1.89 21.71 -0.94
C PRO A 232 -1.22 22.45 -2.12
N ALA A 233 -0.53 23.55 -1.79
CA ALA A 233 0.18 24.41 -2.73
C ALA A 233 1.38 25.09 -2.05
N LEU A 234 2.39 25.40 -2.87
CA LEU A 234 3.54 26.20 -2.50
C LEU A 234 3.97 27.03 -3.70
N LEU A 235 4.26 28.32 -3.49
CA LEU A 235 4.99 29.12 -4.46
C LEU A 235 6.48 28.92 -4.20
N VAL A 236 7.21 28.44 -5.21
CA VAL A 236 8.67 28.32 -5.17
C VAL A 236 9.24 29.45 -6.00
N THR A 237 9.95 30.35 -5.36
CA THR A 237 10.56 31.51 -6.02
C THR A 237 11.71 31.11 -6.94
N ALA A 238 12.02 31.94 -7.93
CA ALA A 238 13.16 31.74 -8.82
C ALA A 238 14.48 31.53 -8.02
N ALA A 239 14.69 32.30 -6.96
CA ALA A 239 15.87 32.18 -6.09
C ALA A 239 15.91 30.85 -5.33
N GLU A 240 14.77 30.33 -4.89
CA GLU A 240 14.70 29.04 -4.17
C GLU A 240 15.07 27.87 -5.07
N ARG A 241 14.70 27.91 -6.35
CA ARG A 241 14.99 26.85 -7.33
C ARG A 241 16.25 27.07 -8.16
N ALA A 242 17.03 28.12 -7.89
CA ALA A 242 18.24 28.44 -8.65
C ALA A 242 19.18 27.22 -8.71
N GLY A 243 19.65 26.87 -9.91
CA GLY A 243 20.45 25.67 -10.17
C GLY A 243 19.65 24.36 -10.27
N GLY A 244 18.32 24.43 -10.17
CA GLY A 244 17.42 23.27 -10.18
C GLY A 244 17.32 22.59 -8.81
N VAL A 245 16.11 22.15 -8.46
CA VAL A 245 15.84 21.49 -7.17
C VAL A 245 14.98 20.25 -7.33
N MET A 246 15.26 19.22 -6.54
CA MET A 246 14.30 18.15 -6.28
C MET A 246 13.35 18.62 -5.18
N LEU A 247 12.10 18.87 -5.55
CA LEU A 247 11.03 19.17 -4.61
C LEU A 247 10.34 17.88 -4.22
N SER A 248 10.23 17.62 -2.92
CA SER A 248 9.46 16.50 -2.39
C SER A 248 8.39 16.98 -1.40
N VAL A 249 7.23 16.33 -1.41
CA VAL A 249 6.08 16.66 -0.55
C VAL A 249 5.67 15.42 0.23
N ARG A 250 5.47 15.60 1.53
CA ARG A 250 4.86 14.61 2.44
C ARG A 250 3.64 15.24 3.09
N GLN A 251 2.53 14.51 3.10
CA GLN A 251 1.42 14.80 4.01
C GLN A 251 1.78 14.40 5.43
N ILE A 252 1.48 15.29 6.39
CA ILE A 252 1.69 15.09 7.83
C ILE A 252 0.36 14.60 8.42
N GLY A 253 0.40 13.46 9.12
CA GLY A 253 -0.71 12.95 9.90
C GLY A 253 -0.38 12.95 11.40
N ALA A 254 -1.36 12.58 12.22
CA ALA A 254 -1.22 12.59 13.68
C ALA A 254 -0.12 11.64 14.19
N LEU A 255 0.12 10.54 13.46
CA LEU A 255 1.06 9.47 13.84
C LEU A 255 2.33 9.44 12.98
N GLY A 256 2.54 10.42 12.10
CA GLY A 256 3.74 10.56 11.30
C GLY A 256 3.48 11.03 9.87
N GLU A 257 4.52 10.96 9.04
CA GLU A 257 4.47 11.45 7.66
C GLU A 257 4.28 10.34 6.64
N SER A 258 3.54 10.66 5.58
CA SER A 258 3.46 9.83 4.39
C SER A 258 4.81 9.65 3.68
N ALA A 259 4.87 8.67 2.77
CA ALA A 259 5.93 8.62 1.77
C ALA A 259 5.92 9.88 0.90
N ALA A 260 7.10 10.32 0.46
CA ALA A 260 7.22 11.51 -0.36
C ALA A 260 6.79 11.25 -1.81
N VAL A 261 6.11 12.22 -2.40
CA VAL A 261 6.02 12.40 -3.85
C VAL A 261 6.99 13.50 -4.26
N ALA A 262 7.70 13.35 -5.38
CA ALA A 262 8.74 14.29 -5.77
C ALA A 262 8.70 14.65 -7.26
N ILE A 263 9.13 15.87 -7.58
CA ILE A 263 9.36 16.36 -8.94
C ILE A 263 10.67 17.14 -8.97
N ARG A 264 11.38 17.08 -10.11
CA ARG A 264 12.47 18.01 -10.36
C ARG A 264 11.90 19.30 -10.93
N LEU A 265 12.15 20.42 -10.25
CA LEU A 265 11.95 21.76 -10.79
C LEU A 265 13.25 22.16 -11.47
N PRO A 266 13.28 22.26 -12.81
CA PRO A 266 14.49 22.63 -13.52
C PRO A 266 14.84 24.10 -13.24
N ASP A 267 16.08 24.45 -13.55
CA ASP A 267 16.43 25.85 -13.72
C ASP A 267 15.90 26.31 -15.09
N TRP A 268 14.67 26.80 -15.15
CA TRP A 268 14.24 27.62 -16.28
C TRP A 268 15.00 28.95 -16.21
N THR A 269 16.26 28.91 -16.61
CA THR A 269 16.98 30.10 -17.04
C THR A 269 16.39 30.47 -18.39
N MET A 270 15.68 31.60 -18.46
CA MET A 270 15.35 32.24 -19.74
C MET A 270 16.61 32.88 -20.32
#